data_AF-A0A3D4UG13-F1
#
_entry.id   AF-A0A3D4UG13-F1
#
_cell.length_a   1.000
_cell.length_b   1.000
_cell.length_c   1.000
_cell.angle_alpha   90.00
_cell.angle_beta   90.00
_cell.angle_gamma   90.00
#
_symmetry.space_group_name_H-M   'P 1'
#
loop_
_entity.id
_entity.type
_entity.pdbx_description
1 polymer ?
#
loop_
_entity_poly.entity_id
_entity_poly.type
_entity_poly.pdbx_seq_one_letter_code
_entity_poly.pdbx_strand_id
1 'polypeptide(L)'
;MKIMRPITVLVLAGFCGLLNAQWDPFNGDWGKENPRDLRVMTWNVQDGICSSNDKGDTFGDWNGLVRIIASLQPDVLILQECGDNSGNNTGSGDDSVSELETVIDLFFHGGSDPFEGGTVGSYVQKYVPDYDLPYVFVSTNSDGFNRNVILSRYPFADINGGGSLLNNFVVIPDAYQSGGTGGIRGYQFAEIDLPDNDYAGDIVVGNAHLKAGGDSSDYEQREIAALNTAYFIDYYYNGAGTGISDPNSRVAVPAVGNVLDDNTPVIWGGDLNQTPSSSSPNWIMTRAEFSGGSDGTDRDRSDSSFSSPSHPISGDTSTQGSSSRLDYLCWQDSIAQVRRQFIFRSSGSNMNVSRIPYPASTYPTNPISISSIASDHRPVIVDFILPEAASDPCPSPPDFVDDNQLDFFDVSAFLTAFTNSDSSADINGDGSFDFFDVSGFLAAFSAGCP
;
A
#
# COMPACT_ATOMS: atom_id res chain seq x y z
N MET A 1 49.60 -39.86 5.85
CA MET A 1 49.41 -39.02 4.66
C MET A 1 47.92 -39.04 4.35
N LYS A 2 47.17 -38.04 4.84
CA LYS A 2 45.70 -37.99 4.77
C LYS A 2 45.30 -37.46 3.40
N ILE A 3 44.50 -38.24 2.67
CA ILE A 3 43.96 -37.91 1.36
C ILE A 3 42.74 -37.00 1.59
N MET A 4 42.81 -35.75 1.13
CA MET A 4 41.65 -34.85 1.02
C MET A 4 40.74 -35.34 -0.09
N ARG A 5 39.43 -35.44 0.20
CA ARG A 5 38.37 -35.58 -0.79
C ARG A 5 37.78 -34.18 -1.08
N PRO A 6 37.44 -33.84 -2.33
CA PRO A 6 36.70 -32.62 -2.63
C PRO A 6 35.24 -32.78 -2.19
N ILE A 7 34.73 -31.77 -1.51
CA ILE A 7 33.31 -31.61 -1.17
C ILE A 7 32.63 -31.07 -2.41
N THR A 8 31.77 -31.87 -3.03
CA THR A 8 30.82 -31.41 -4.05
C THR A 8 29.74 -30.61 -3.32
N VAL A 9 29.76 -29.28 -3.46
CA VAL A 9 28.63 -28.41 -3.10
C VAL A 9 27.59 -28.61 -4.20
N LEU A 10 26.57 -29.42 -3.90
CA LEU A 10 25.36 -29.49 -4.71
C LEU A 10 24.51 -28.28 -4.32
N VAL A 11 24.55 -27.23 -5.14
CA VAL A 11 23.58 -26.13 -5.05
C VAL A 11 22.23 -26.74 -5.40
N LEU A 12 21.38 -26.93 -4.38
CA LEU A 12 19.99 -27.25 -4.57
C LEU A 12 19.36 -25.99 -5.17
N ALA A 13 19.14 -25.99 -6.49
CA ALA A 13 18.24 -25.04 -7.12
C ALA A 13 16.90 -25.13 -6.39
N GLY A 14 16.51 -24.03 -5.76
CA GLY A 14 15.23 -23.92 -5.07
C GLY A 14 14.13 -24.32 -6.03
N PHE A 15 13.27 -25.23 -5.57
CA PHE A 15 12.02 -25.52 -6.24
C PHE A 15 11.24 -24.21 -6.35
N CYS A 16 11.27 -23.58 -7.52
CA CYS A 16 10.21 -22.69 -7.96
C CYS A 16 9.01 -23.61 -8.20
N GLY A 17 8.30 -23.92 -7.11
CA GLY A 17 6.99 -24.53 -7.23
C GLY A 17 6.17 -23.58 -8.07
N LEU A 18 5.73 -24.03 -9.24
CA LEU A 18 4.72 -23.37 -10.05
C LEU A 18 3.51 -23.13 -9.13
N LEU A 19 3.43 -21.95 -8.53
CA LEU A 19 2.27 -21.54 -7.76
C LEU A 19 1.18 -21.28 -8.78
N ASN A 20 0.26 -22.24 -8.84
CA ASN A 20 -1.03 -22.13 -9.51
C ASN A 20 -1.68 -20.78 -9.15
N ALA A 21 -2.45 -20.23 -10.11
CA ALA A 21 -3.20 -18.98 -9.99
C ALA A 21 -3.58 -18.60 -8.55
N GLN A 22 -3.02 -17.51 -8.02
CA GLN A 22 -3.17 -17.09 -6.62
C GLN A 22 -4.44 -16.26 -6.35
N TRP A 23 -5.52 -16.49 -7.10
CA TRP A 23 -6.83 -15.93 -6.80
C TRP A 23 -7.93 -16.96 -7.08
N ASP A 24 -8.38 -17.63 -6.01
CA ASP A 24 -9.55 -18.50 -6.01
C ASP A 24 -10.19 -18.51 -4.61
N PRO A 25 -10.98 -17.47 -4.27
CA PRO A 25 -11.64 -17.38 -2.97
C PRO A 25 -12.54 -18.58 -2.65
N PHE A 26 -13.08 -19.28 -3.66
CA PHE A 26 -13.92 -20.45 -3.46
C PHE A 26 -13.15 -21.66 -2.92
N ASN A 27 -11.82 -21.67 -3.08
CA ASN A 27 -10.90 -22.67 -2.55
C ASN A 27 -9.94 -22.12 -1.48
N GLY A 28 -10.18 -20.89 -1.00
CA GLY A 28 -9.41 -20.28 0.07
C GLY A 28 -8.14 -19.57 -0.39
N ASP A 29 -7.95 -19.36 -1.69
CA ASP A 29 -6.82 -18.61 -2.24
C ASP A 29 -7.21 -17.14 -2.45
N TRP A 30 -6.61 -16.25 -1.66
CA TRP A 30 -6.89 -14.80 -1.65
C TRP A 30 -5.64 -13.97 -1.97
N GLY A 31 -4.63 -14.58 -2.60
CA GLY A 31 -3.39 -13.93 -3.00
C GLY A 31 -3.59 -12.90 -4.12
N LYS A 32 -2.49 -12.36 -4.62
CA LYS A 32 -2.50 -11.49 -5.80
C LYS A 32 -2.56 -12.36 -7.06
N GLU A 33 -3.29 -11.91 -8.07
CA GLU A 33 -3.30 -12.59 -9.37
C GLU A 33 -1.97 -12.42 -10.10
N ASN A 34 -1.36 -11.24 -9.97
CA ASN A 34 -0.01 -10.95 -10.42
C ASN A 34 0.84 -10.44 -9.23
N PRO A 35 2.02 -11.02 -8.95
CA PRO A 35 2.87 -10.57 -7.85
C PRO A 35 3.32 -9.10 -7.97
N ARG A 36 3.34 -8.54 -9.18
CA ARG A 36 3.66 -7.13 -9.47
C ARG A 36 2.53 -6.17 -9.14
N ASP A 37 1.29 -6.63 -9.00
CA ASP A 37 0.22 -5.70 -8.63
C ASP A 37 0.50 -5.11 -7.25
N LEU A 38 0.30 -3.80 -7.08
CA LEU A 38 0.40 -3.17 -5.77
C LEU A 38 -0.90 -3.39 -5.00
N ARG A 39 -0.86 -4.17 -3.91
CA ARG A 39 -2.02 -4.36 -3.03
C ARG A 39 -2.04 -3.29 -1.94
N VAL A 40 -3.03 -2.40 -2.01
CA VAL A 40 -3.30 -1.42 -0.95
C VAL A 40 -4.52 -1.89 -0.16
N MET A 41 -4.39 -1.91 1.17
CA MET A 41 -5.44 -2.32 2.09
C MET A 41 -5.71 -1.22 3.10
N THR A 42 -6.99 -0.88 3.27
CA THR A 42 -7.44 0.00 4.35
C THR A 42 -8.29 -0.76 5.35
N TRP A 43 -8.08 -0.51 6.65
CA TRP A 43 -8.84 -1.15 7.70
C TRP A 43 -8.90 -0.33 9.00
N ASN A 44 -10.10 0.03 9.41
CA ASN A 44 -10.37 0.45 10.79
C ASN A 44 -10.32 -0.79 11.71
N VAL A 45 -9.41 -0.78 12.69
CA VAL A 45 -9.12 -1.96 13.53
C VAL A 45 -9.82 -1.94 14.88
N GLN A 46 -10.70 -0.97 15.13
CA GLN A 46 -11.51 -0.87 16.36
C GLN A 46 -10.68 -1.09 17.63
N ASP A 47 -9.58 -0.34 17.75
CA ASP A 47 -8.64 -0.40 18.89
C ASP A 47 -7.88 -1.72 19.06
N GLY A 48 -8.06 -2.70 18.17
CA GLY A 48 -7.45 -4.02 18.32
C GLY A 48 -5.92 -4.03 18.15
N ILE A 49 -5.33 -2.92 17.71
CA ILE A 49 -3.87 -2.69 17.71
C ILE A 49 -3.56 -1.54 18.68
N CYS A 50 -3.35 -1.90 19.94
CA CYS A 50 -2.98 -0.98 21.02
C CYS A 50 -2.07 -1.66 22.06
N SER A 51 -1.44 -0.84 22.90
CA SER A 51 -0.51 -1.29 23.95
C SER A 51 -1.16 -2.25 24.94
N SER A 52 -2.44 -2.03 25.24
CA SER A 52 -3.20 -2.74 26.28
C SER A 52 -3.94 -3.99 25.79
N ASN A 53 -3.81 -4.37 24.51
CA ASN A 53 -4.46 -5.58 24.00
C ASN A 53 -3.78 -6.89 24.48
N ASP A 54 -4.56 -7.95 24.66
CA ASP A 54 -4.06 -9.32 24.87
C ASP A 54 -3.49 -9.85 23.55
N LYS A 55 -2.17 -9.97 23.50
CA LYS A 55 -1.42 -10.36 22.30
C LYS A 55 -1.22 -11.88 22.18
N GLY A 56 -2.07 -12.67 22.85
CA GLY A 56 -2.04 -14.14 22.84
C GLY A 56 -2.45 -14.76 21.49
N ASP A 57 -1.95 -15.98 21.22
CA ASP A 57 -2.49 -16.83 20.13
C ASP A 57 -3.69 -17.64 20.62
N THR A 58 -4.71 -16.90 21.01
CA THR A 58 -5.97 -17.38 21.58
C THR A 58 -7.14 -16.80 20.79
N PHE A 59 -8.37 -17.07 21.21
CA PHE A 59 -9.52 -16.41 20.64
C PHE A 59 -9.54 -14.94 21.12
N GLY A 60 -9.37 -13.99 20.21
CA GLY A 60 -9.28 -12.56 20.47
C GLY A 60 -9.13 -11.77 19.17
N ASP A 61 -9.44 -10.49 19.25
CA ASP A 61 -9.34 -9.51 18.16
C ASP A 61 -7.90 -9.36 17.63
N TRP A 62 -6.89 -9.21 18.51
CA TRP A 62 -5.48 -9.15 18.13
C TRP A 62 -5.06 -10.31 17.23
N ASN A 63 -5.34 -11.55 17.66
CA ASN A 63 -5.03 -12.74 16.89
C ASN A 63 -5.82 -12.81 15.57
N GLY A 64 -7.05 -12.29 15.57
CA GLY A 64 -7.86 -12.14 14.37
C GLY A 64 -7.22 -11.20 13.35
N LEU A 65 -6.82 -10.01 13.78
CA LEU A 65 -6.12 -8.99 12.98
C LEU A 65 -4.82 -9.55 12.40
N VAL A 66 -3.96 -10.14 13.25
CA VAL A 66 -2.69 -10.76 12.84
C VAL A 66 -2.90 -11.76 11.71
N ARG A 67 -3.84 -12.69 11.88
CA ARG A 67 -4.03 -13.77 10.90
C ARG A 67 -4.68 -13.29 9.62
N ILE A 68 -5.54 -12.26 9.66
CA ILE A 68 -6.13 -11.66 8.46
C ILE A 68 -5.05 -10.93 7.66
N ILE A 69 -4.22 -10.09 8.31
CA ILE A 69 -3.10 -9.42 7.64
C ILE A 69 -2.10 -10.43 7.08
N ALA A 70 -1.74 -11.46 7.85
CA ALA A 70 -0.87 -12.55 7.39
C ALA A 70 -1.47 -13.34 6.21
N SER A 71 -2.80 -13.41 6.10
CA SER A 71 -3.47 -14.10 4.98
C SER A 71 -3.53 -13.25 3.72
N LEU A 72 -3.69 -11.94 3.85
CA LEU A 72 -3.93 -11.02 2.73
C LEU A 72 -2.67 -10.35 2.21
N GLN A 73 -1.65 -10.20 3.06
CA GLN A 73 -0.31 -9.70 2.75
C GLN A 73 -0.30 -8.45 1.84
N PRO A 74 -0.92 -7.33 2.25
CA PRO A 74 -0.86 -6.10 1.49
C PRO A 74 0.59 -5.61 1.27
N ASP A 75 0.82 -4.83 0.22
CA ASP A 75 2.09 -4.12 0.02
C ASP A 75 2.09 -2.78 0.79
N VAL A 76 0.91 -2.15 0.91
CA VAL A 76 0.67 -0.98 1.75
C VAL A 76 -0.58 -1.18 2.59
N LEU A 77 -0.47 -0.96 3.89
CA LEU A 77 -1.55 -1.09 4.85
C LEU A 77 -1.81 0.25 5.54
N ILE A 78 -3.02 0.77 5.39
CA ILE A 78 -3.45 1.98 6.07
C ILE A 78 -4.50 1.63 7.14
N LEU A 79 -4.24 2.06 8.37
CA LEU A 79 -5.04 1.69 9.53
C LEU A 79 -5.65 2.91 10.20
N GLN A 80 -6.86 2.73 10.74
CA GLN A 80 -7.57 3.71 11.55
C GLN A 80 -7.97 3.07 12.88
N GLU A 81 -8.21 3.90 13.90
CA GLU A 81 -8.49 3.44 15.27
C GLU A 81 -7.36 2.54 15.83
N CYS A 82 -6.12 2.97 15.60
CA CYS A 82 -4.96 2.40 16.27
C CYS A 82 -4.63 3.22 17.52
N GLY A 83 -4.05 2.57 18.53
CA GLY A 83 -3.89 3.18 19.86
C GLY A 83 -5.22 3.21 20.62
N ASP A 84 -5.15 3.19 21.94
CA ASP A 84 -6.30 2.86 22.81
C ASP A 84 -7.38 3.95 22.89
N ASN A 85 -8.60 3.60 22.47
CA ASN A 85 -9.84 4.23 22.91
C ASN A 85 -10.62 3.33 23.87
N SER A 86 -10.64 3.66 25.16
CA SER A 86 -11.61 3.12 26.15
C SER A 86 -11.70 1.57 26.25
N GLY A 87 -10.79 0.79 25.67
CA GLY A 87 -11.21 -0.32 24.81
C GLY A 87 -10.78 -1.74 25.18
N ASN A 88 -10.07 -1.98 26.28
CA ASN A 88 -9.88 -3.34 26.83
C ASN A 88 -10.02 -3.42 28.37
N ASN A 89 -10.74 -2.46 28.97
CA ASN A 89 -10.92 -2.28 30.42
C ASN A 89 -9.65 -1.91 31.23
N THR A 90 -8.62 -1.33 30.61
CA THR A 90 -7.30 -1.14 31.25
C THR A 90 -6.77 0.29 31.33
N GLY A 91 -7.39 1.30 30.68
CA GLY A 91 -6.89 2.67 30.78
C GLY A 91 -7.73 3.76 30.14
N SER A 92 -7.36 5.01 30.40
CA SER A 92 -7.85 6.21 29.74
C SER A 92 -6.66 6.93 29.12
N GLY A 93 -6.38 6.75 27.84
CA GLY A 93 -5.34 7.51 27.14
C GLY A 93 -4.96 6.91 25.79
N ASP A 94 -4.70 7.80 24.83
CA ASP A 94 -4.14 7.50 23.51
C ASP A 94 -2.66 7.07 23.63
N ASP A 95 -2.32 5.94 23.00
CA ASP A 95 -0.92 5.51 22.86
C ASP A 95 -0.10 6.64 22.23
N SER A 96 1.04 6.98 22.82
CA SER A 96 2.00 7.88 22.18
C SER A 96 2.51 7.27 20.87
N VAL A 97 3.06 8.11 20.00
CA VAL A 97 3.67 7.67 18.73
C VAL A 97 4.67 6.52 18.97
N SER A 98 5.55 6.65 19.97
CA SER A 98 6.54 5.62 20.30
C SER A 98 5.94 4.33 20.88
N GLU A 99 4.85 4.44 21.64
CA GLU A 99 4.15 3.25 22.16
C GLU A 99 3.52 2.49 21.01
N LEU A 100 2.81 3.17 20.11
CA LEU A 100 2.17 2.54 18.97
C LEU A 100 3.18 1.99 17.95
N GLU A 101 4.33 2.65 17.73
CA GLU A 101 5.44 2.07 16.96
C GLU A 101 5.92 0.75 17.57
N THR A 102 6.07 0.68 18.90
CA THR A 102 6.43 -0.55 19.60
C THR A 102 5.35 -1.62 19.44
N VAL A 103 4.06 -1.25 19.53
CA VAL A 103 2.94 -2.18 19.34
C VAL A 103 2.92 -2.74 17.92
N ILE A 104 3.19 -1.91 16.90
CA ILE A 104 3.28 -2.35 15.50
C ILE A 104 4.45 -3.32 15.30
N ASP A 105 5.62 -3.04 15.91
CA ASP A 105 6.75 -3.97 15.89
C ASP A 105 6.36 -5.32 16.52
N LEU A 106 5.73 -5.31 17.69
CA LEU A 106 5.21 -6.51 18.33
C LEU A 106 4.16 -7.25 17.48
N PHE A 107 3.32 -6.51 16.74
CA PHE A 107 2.30 -7.05 15.86
C PHE A 107 2.90 -7.84 14.68
N PHE A 108 4.03 -7.38 14.13
CA PHE A 108 4.72 -8.08 13.05
C PHE A 108 5.71 -9.14 13.54
N HIS A 109 6.47 -8.84 14.59
CA HIS A 109 7.67 -9.59 14.99
C HIS A 109 7.53 -10.38 16.30
N GLY A 110 6.49 -10.08 17.10
CA GLY A 110 6.33 -10.67 18.43
C GLY A 110 7.42 -10.21 19.40
N GLY A 111 7.81 -11.07 20.35
CA GLY A 111 8.84 -10.77 21.34
C GLY A 111 8.27 -10.52 22.74
N SER A 112 9.08 -9.91 23.62
CA SER A 112 8.65 -9.60 24.99
C SER A 112 7.67 -8.43 24.98
N ASP A 113 6.51 -8.59 25.61
CA ASP A 113 5.51 -7.52 25.70
C ASP A 113 5.88 -6.56 26.86
N PRO A 114 6.25 -5.30 26.60
CA PRO A 114 6.64 -4.36 27.63
C PRO A 114 5.43 -3.72 28.35
N PHE A 115 4.21 -3.88 27.83
CA PHE A 115 3.00 -3.26 28.33
C PHE A 115 2.24 -4.20 29.26
N GLU A 116 1.94 -5.41 28.78
CA GLU A 116 1.20 -6.44 29.54
C GLU A 116 2.14 -7.45 30.25
N GLY A 117 3.43 -7.43 29.90
CA GLY A 117 4.41 -8.40 30.38
C GLY A 117 4.33 -9.75 29.66
N GLY A 118 5.37 -10.57 29.82
CA GLY A 118 5.44 -11.88 29.18
C GLY A 118 5.92 -11.81 27.72
N THR A 119 5.32 -12.61 26.84
CA THR A 119 5.73 -12.73 25.43
C THR A 119 4.49 -12.72 24.54
N VAL A 120 4.57 -11.97 23.44
CA VAL A 120 3.53 -11.91 22.41
C VAL A 120 3.34 -13.28 21.79
N GLY A 121 2.13 -13.80 21.90
CA GLY A 121 1.76 -15.15 21.47
C GLY A 121 1.41 -15.23 19.99
N SER A 122 0.83 -14.15 19.42
CA SER A 122 0.44 -14.07 18.01
C SER A 122 1.01 -12.82 17.35
N TYR A 123 1.65 -12.99 16.20
CA TYR A 123 2.24 -11.92 15.39
C TYR A 123 2.35 -12.39 13.94
N VAL A 124 2.46 -11.47 12.98
CA VAL A 124 2.35 -11.76 11.54
C VAL A 124 3.42 -12.77 11.07
N GLN A 125 4.70 -12.53 11.38
CA GLN A 125 5.81 -13.39 10.97
C GLN A 125 5.81 -14.77 11.64
N LYS A 126 4.98 -14.98 12.69
CA LYS A 126 4.75 -16.32 13.24
C LYS A 126 4.15 -17.25 12.19
N TYR A 127 3.30 -16.71 11.32
CA TYR A 127 2.56 -17.47 10.32
C TYR A 127 3.15 -17.34 8.92
N VAL A 128 3.74 -16.19 8.60
CA VAL A 128 4.36 -15.90 7.30
C VAL A 128 5.71 -15.23 7.54
N PRO A 129 6.79 -16.00 7.81
CA PRO A 129 8.07 -15.45 8.25
C PRO A 129 8.74 -14.47 7.28
N ASP A 130 8.48 -14.62 5.98
CA ASP A 130 9.11 -13.79 4.93
C ASP A 130 8.29 -12.53 4.58
N TYR A 131 7.15 -12.31 5.25
CA TYR A 131 6.29 -11.15 5.00
C TYR A 131 6.44 -10.09 6.09
N ASP A 132 6.70 -8.85 5.65
CA ASP A 132 6.91 -7.71 6.54
C ASP A 132 6.44 -6.40 5.89
N LEU A 133 6.18 -5.39 6.74
CA LEU A 133 5.94 -4.00 6.38
C LEU A 133 6.82 -3.09 7.26
N PRO A 134 8.14 -3.07 7.03
CA PRO A 134 9.11 -2.48 7.96
C PRO A 134 9.06 -0.94 8.02
N TYR A 135 8.43 -0.29 7.04
CA TYR A 135 8.32 1.16 6.98
C TYR A 135 7.00 1.59 7.61
N VAL A 136 7.08 2.08 8.84
CA VAL A 136 5.93 2.43 9.68
C VAL A 136 5.86 3.95 9.85
N PHE A 137 4.69 4.51 9.58
CA PHE A 137 4.37 5.91 9.84
C PHE A 137 3.16 5.98 10.77
N VAL A 138 3.42 6.31 12.03
CA VAL A 138 2.38 6.60 13.02
C VAL A 138 2.10 8.10 13.07
N SER A 139 0.83 8.49 12.89
CA SER A 139 0.45 9.90 12.90
C SER A 139 0.71 10.57 14.25
N THR A 140 1.32 11.75 14.22
CA THR A 140 1.37 12.63 15.40
C THR A 140 0.00 13.24 15.71
N ASN A 141 -0.91 13.25 14.75
CA ASN A 141 -2.28 13.74 14.94
C ASN A 141 -3.14 12.65 15.59
N SER A 142 -3.93 13.08 16.56
CA SER A 142 -4.83 12.23 17.33
C SER A 142 -6.07 13.05 17.71
N ASP A 143 -7.20 12.38 17.89
CA ASP A 143 -8.41 12.97 18.47
C ASP A 143 -8.44 12.89 20.01
N GLY A 144 -7.32 12.50 20.62
CA GLY A 144 -7.17 12.26 22.05
C GLY A 144 -7.44 10.82 22.47
N PHE A 145 -7.77 9.94 21.52
CA PHE A 145 -8.04 8.52 21.74
C PHE A 145 -7.25 7.64 20.77
N ASN A 146 -7.26 7.96 19.48
CA ASN A 146 -6.64 7.10 18.48
C ASN A 146 -5.81 7.88 17.44
N ARG A 147 -4.99 7.12 16.73
CA ARG A 147 -4.16 7.56 15.61
C ARG A 147 -4.46 6.76 14.36
N ASN A 148 -4.02 7.32 13.25
CA ASN A 148 -3.93 6.62 11.98
C ASN A 148 -2.49 6.13 11.78
N VAL A 149 -2.32 5.02 11.06
CA VAL A 149 -1.01 4.44 10.74
C VAL A 149 -0.94 4.10 9.25
N ILE A 150 0.21 4.34 8.62
CA ILE A 150 0.56 3.78 7.30
C ILE A 150 1.73 2.82 7.50
N LEU A 151 1.64 1.62 6.94
CA LEU A 151 2.74 0.68 6.86
C LEU A 151 3.00 0.33 5.41
N SER A 152 4.26 0.18 5.03
CA SER A 152 4.66 -0.12 3.66
C SER A 152 5.73 -1.20 3.63
N ARG A 153 5.68 -2.05 2.60
CA ARG A 153 6.75 -2.96 2.21
C ARG A 153 7.97 -2.20 1.68
N TYR A 154 7.74 -1.04 1.09
CA TYR A 154 8.74 -0.23 0.39
C TYR A 154 9.05 1.07 1.14
N PRO A 155 10.27 1.63 1.01
CA PRO A 155 10.73 2.77 1.80
C PRO A 155 9.91 4.03 1.57
N PHE A 156 9.78 4.83 2.63
CA PHE A 156 9.32 6.20 2.48
C PHE A 156 10.45 7.09 1.94
N ALA A 157 10.17 7.86 0.90
CA ALA A 157 11.13 8.76 0.27
C ALA A 157 10.49 10.11 -0.05
N ASP A 158 11.29 11.17 -0.10
CA ASP A 158 10.81 12.51 -0.43
C ASP A 158 10.79 12.66 -1.96
N ILE A 159 9.69 12.23 -2.57
CA ILE A 159 9.50 12.15 -4.02
C ILE A 159 9.26 13.55 -4.57
N ASN A 160 8.41 14.33 -3.91
CA ASN A 160 8.04 15.65 -4.40
C ASN A 160 8.98 16.77 -3.89
N GLY A 161 9.85 16.51 -2.92
CA GLY A 161 10.77 17.49 -2.32
C GLY A 161 10.17 18.34 -1.18
N GLY A 162 8.94 18.05 -0.78
CA GLY A 162 8.17 18.70 0.30
C GLY A 162 8.16 17.90 1.60
N GLY A 163 8.85 16.76 1.64
CA GLY A 163 8.96 15.84 2.75
C GLY A 163 8.17 14.55 2.53
N SER A 164 8.78 13.41 2.86
CA SER A 164 8.21 12.09 2.60
C SER A 164 6.97 11.73 3.42
N LEU A 165 6.81 12.35 4.59
CA LEU A 165 5.75 12.05 5.56
C LEU A 165 5.03 13.32 6.00
N LEU A 166 3.72 13.33 5.83
CA LEU A 166 2.86 14.45 6.20
C LEU A 166 1.75 13.96 7.12
N ASN A 167 1.71 14.46 8.36
CA ASN A 167 0.66 14.10 9.32
C ASN A 167 -0.70 14.73 8.97
N ASN A 168 -0.65 15.95 8.44
CA ASN A 168 -1.80 16.75 8.05
C ASN A 168 -1.35 17.97 7.25
N PHE A 169 -2.29 18.63 6.59
CA PHE A 169 -2.11 19.89 5.91
C PHE A 169 -3.12 20.92 6.40
N VAL A 170 -2.89 22.19 6.06
CA VAL A 170 -3.88 23.26 6.22
C VAL A 170 -4.08 23.94 4.87
N VAL A 171 -5.33 24.14 4.46
CA VAL A 171 -5.68 24.95 3.30
C VAL A 171 -6.29 26.28 3.72
N ILE A 172 -5.89 27.34 3.03
CA ILE A 172 -6.49 28.68 3.11
C ILE A 172 -7.63 28.73 2.08
N PRO A 173 -8.79 29.35 2.38
CA PRO A 173 -9.93 29.36 1.48
C PRO A 173 -9.56 29.76 0.05
N ASP A 174 -9.93 28.92 -0.91
CA ASP A 174 -9.63 29.08 -2.33
C ASP A 174 -10.49 28.14 -3.19
N ALA A 175 -10.77 28.55 -4.43
CA ALA A 175 -11.62 27.80 -5.36
C ALA A 175 -12.92 27.31 -4.69
N TYR A 176 -13.10 26.00 -4.59
CA TYR A 176 -14.29 25.33 -4.06
C TYR A 176 -14.23 24.99 -2.56
N GLN A 177 -13.07 25.15 -1.91
CA GLN A 177 -12.92 24.82 -0.49
C GLN A 177 -12.95 26.07 0.40
N SER A 178 -13.42 25.88 1.64
CA SER A 178 -13.68 26.95 2.61
C SER A 178 -12.60 27.12 3.67
N GLY A 179 -11.47 26.44 3.52
CA GLY A 179 -10.33 26.44 4.43
C GLY A 179 -10.40 25.34 5.49
N GLY A 180 -9.27 25.12 6.16
CA GLY A 180 -9.18 24.19 7.30
C GLY A 180 -8.18 23.07 7.05
N THR A 181 -8.46 21.89 7.61
CA THR A 181 -7.54 20.75 7.58
C THR A 181 -8.18 19.55 6.90
N GLY A 182 -7.44 18.43 6.84
CA GLY A 182 -7.94 17.12 6.45
C GLY A 182 -8.92 16.45 7.43
N GLY A 183 -9.44 17.18 8.43
CA GLY A 183 -10.41 16.66 9.41
C GLY A 183 -9.83 16.46 10.83
N ILE A 184 -10.60 15.77 11.67
CA ILE A 184 -10.38 15.68 13.13
C ILE A 184 -9.08 14.96 13.53
N ARG A 185 -8.65 13.95 12.78
CA ARG A 185 -7.34 13.27 12.96
C ARG A 185 -6.31 13.69 11.91
N GLY A 186 -6.62 14.74 11.15
CA GLY A 186 -5.90 15.08 9.94
C GLY A 186 -6.07 14.05 8.81
N TYR A 187 -5.44 14.36 7.68
CA TYR A 187 -5.25 13.43 6.58
C TYR A 187 -3.74 13.21 6.42
N GLN A 188 -3.28 12.01 6.72
CA GLN A 188 -1.86 11.70 6.64
C GLN A 188 -1.51 11.24 5.21
N PHE A 189 -0.33 11.60 4.73
CA PHE A 189 0.22 11.16 3.45
C PHE A 189 1.64 10.64 3.65
N ALA A 190 1.97 9.54 2.95
CA ALA A 190 3.30 9.00 2.84
C ALA A 190 3.68 8.83 1.37
N GLU A 191 4.86 9.31 1.02
CA GLU A 191 5.49 9.15 -0.28
C GLU A 191 6.36 7.89 -0.22
N ILE A 192 6.11 6.93 -1.11
CA ILE A 192 6.67 5.57 -1.07
C ILE A 192 7.44 5.30 -2.37
N ASP A 193 8.74 5.06 -2.22
CA ASP A 193 9.68 4.73 -3.29
C ASP A 193 9.54 3.26 -3.68
N LEU A 194 9.06 3.02 -4.90
CA LEU A 194 8.83 1.70 -5.46
C LEU A 194 10.06 1.18 -6.22
N PRO A 195 10.26 -0.14 -6.34
CA PRO A 195 11.39 -0.67 -7.10
C PRO A 195 11.40 -0.20 -8.57
N ASP A 196 12.36 0.66 -8.94
CA ASP A 196 12.51 1.23 -10.29
C ASP A 196 12.62 0.20 -11.42
N ASN A 197 13.12 -1.01 -11.12
CA ASN A 197 13.21 -2.09 -12.11
C ASN A 197 11.83 -2.67 -12.47
N ASP A 198 10.86 -2.48 -11.59
CA ASP A 198 9.50 -2.96 -11.77
C ASP A 198 8.60 -1.80 -12.23
N TYR A 199 8.60 -0.66 -11.55
CA TYR A 199 7.64 0.43 -11.73
C TYR A 199 8.27 1.68 -12.37
N ALA A 200 7.54 2.36 -13.27
CA ALA A 200 8.03 3.58 -13.92
C ALA A 200 7.85 4.86 -13.09
N GLY A 201 7.27 4.73 -11.91
CA GLY A 201 7.05 5.80 -10.96
C GLY A 201 6.76 5.21 -9.58
N ASP A 202 6.72 6.10 -8.60
CA ASP A 202 6.50 5.80 -7.20
C ASP A 202 5.01 5.88 -6.86
N ILE A 203 4.64 5.99 -5.58
CA ILE A 203 3.27 6.31 -5.17
C ILE A 203 3.24 7.28 -4.00
N VAL A 204 2.12 8.01 -3.89
CA VAL A 204 1.74 8.69 -2.66
C VAL A 204 0.52 8.02 -2.07
N VAL A 205 0.57 7.64 -0.80
CA VAL A 205 -0.55 7.00 -0.08
C VAL A 205 -1.11 7.88 1.02
N GLY A 206 -2.40 8.19 0.93
CA GLY A 206 -3.16 8.95 1.92
C GLY A 206 -4.02 8.08 2.84
N ASN A 207 -4.13 8.45 4.12
CA ASN A 207 -4.99 7.79 5.09
C ASN A 207 -5.76 8.81 5.96
N ALA A 208 -7.05 8.60 6.15
CA ALA A 208 -7.86 9.36 7.09
C ALA A 208 -8.88 8.50 7.85
N HIS A 209 -9.29 9.05 8.99
CA HIS A 209 -10.51 8.65 9.68
C HIS A 209 -11.33 9.92 9.88
N LEU A 210 -12.39 10.07 9.07
CA LEU A 210 -13.19 11.29 9.09
C LEU A 210 -14.20 11.26 10.24
N LYS A 211 -14.74 12.44 10.58
CA LYS A 211 -15.70 12.62 11.66
C LYS A 211 -16.84 11.60 11.59
N ALA A 212 -16.99 10.76 12.61
CA ALA A 212 -18.14 9.89 12.79
C ALA A 212 -19.38 10.67 13.26
N GLY A 213 -20.55 10.02 13.21
CA GLY A 213 -21.81 10.58 13.72
C GLY A 213 -22.80 10.98 12.64
N GLY A 214 -24.06 11.13 13.07
CA GLY A 214 -25.22 11.34 12.20
C GLY A 214 -25.84 12.74 12.32
N ASP A 215 -25.26 13.65 13.09
CA ASP A 215 -25.75 15.02 13.19
C ASP A 215 -25.34 15.82 11.96
N SER A 216 -26.11 16.87 11.61
CA SER A 216 -25.80 17.70 10.44
C SER A 216 -24.39 18.31 10.48
N SER A 217 -23.90 18.65 11.67
CA SER A 217 -22.54 19.15 11.88
C SER A 217 -21.45 18.11 11.63
N ASP A 218 -21.76 16.81 11.75
CA ASP A 218 -20.81 15.73 11.46
C ASP A 218 -20.65 15.59 9.93
N TYR A 219 -21.77 15.66 9.19
CA TYR A 219 -21.74 15.70 7.72
C TYR A 219 -20.99 16.92 7.19
N GLU A 220 -21.22 18.10 7.76
CA GLU A 220 -20.53 19.34 7.38
C GLU A 220 -19.01 19.23 7.59
N GLN A 221 -18.57 18.66 8.71
CA GLN A 221 -17.14 18.41 8.96
C GLN A 221 -16.53 17.43 7.95
N ARG A 222 -17.26 16.37 7.59
CA ARG A 222 -16.82 15.41 6.56
C ARG A 222 -16.71 16.07 5.19
N GLU A 223 -17.67 16.91 4.81
CA GLU A 223 -17.68 17.65 3.55
C GLU A 223 -16.51 18.64 3.47
N ILE A 224 -16.27 19.43 4.52
CA ILE A 224 -15.13 20.37 4.56
C ILE A 224 -13.80 19.62 4.45
N ALA A 225 -13.61 18.55 5.23
CA ALA A 225 -12.38 17.74 5.16
C ALA A 225 -12.18 17.13 3.77
N ALA A 226 -13.25 16.68 3.12
CA ALA A 226 -13.21 16.11 1.78
C ALA A 226 -12.83 17.15 0.71
N LEU A 227 -13.43 18.35 0.74
CA LEU A 227 -13.09 19.44 -0.18
C LEU A 227 -11.63 19.89 0.01
N ASN A 228 -11.20 20.03 1.27
CA ASN A 228 -9.83 20.40 1.59
C ASN A 228 -8.82 19.35 1.10
N THR A 229 -9.14 18.06 1.23
CA THR A 229 -8.31 16.96 0.74
C THR A 229 -8.28 16.91 -0.79
N ALA A 230 -9.42 17.11 -1.44
CA ALA A 230 -9.48 17.20 -2.90
C ALA A 230 -8.57 18.33 -3.42
N TYR A 231 -8.69 19.51 -2.81
CA TYR A 231 -7.85 20.66 -3.15
C TYR A 231 -6.38 20.38 -2.91
N PHE A 232 -6.03 19.76 -1.78
CA PHE A 232 -4.64 19.40 -1.51
C PHE A 232 -4.09 18.49 -2.61
N ILE A 233 -4.78 17.43 -3.00
CA ILE A 233 -4.31 16.52 -4.06
C ILE A 233 -4.19 17.24 -5.41
N ASP A 234 -5.24 17.93 -5.87
CA ASP A 234 -5.22 18.62 -7.17
C ASP A 234 -4.17 19.75 -7.21
N TYR A 235 -4.10 20.60 -6.19
CA TYR A 235 -3.24 21.77 -6.23
C TYR A 235 -1.80 21.47 -5.80
N TYR A 236 -1.60 20.68 -4.75
CA TYR A 236 -0.24 20.41 -4.24
C TYR A 236 0.46 19.32 -5.04
N TYR A 237 -0.18 18.17 -5.24
CA TYR A 237 0.45 17.04 -5.92
C TYR A 237 0.35 17.12 -7.46
N ASN A 238 -0.78 17.59 -8.00
CA ASN A 238 -0.96 17.72 -9.47
C ASN A 238 -0.64 19.11 -10.02
N GLY A 239 -0.50 20.12 -9.16
CA GLY A 239 -0.25 21.51 -9.58
C GLY A 239 -1.41 22.18 -10.32
N ALA A 240 -2.63 21.67 -10.21
CA ALA A 240 -3.83 22.15 -10.88
C ALA A 240 -3.66 22.39 -12.40
N GLY A 241 -2.83 21.55 -13.06
CA GLY A 241 -2.55 21.64 -14.50
C GLY A 241 -1.61 22.79 -14.90
N THR A 242 -1.00 23.48 -13.93
CA THR A 242 -0.05 24.59 -14.19
C THR A 242 1.40 24.11 -14.28
N GLY A 243 1.69 22.88 -13.85
CA GLY A 243 3.04 22.35 -13.69
C GLY A 243 3.79 22.90 -12.49
N ILE A 244 3.12 23.65 -11.61
CA ILE A 244 3.67 24.23 -10.38
C ILE A 244 2.85 23.72 -9.20
N SER A 245 3.50 23.17 -8.17
CA SER A 245 2.82 22.73 -6.95
C SER A 245 2.30 23.93 -6.16
N ASP A 246 1.07 23.80 -5.65
CA ASP A 246 0.31 24.85 -4.96
C ASP A 246 0.38 26.22 -5.68
N PRO A 247 -0.11 26.31 -6.93
CA PRO A 247 0.08 27.50 -7.76
C PRO A 247 -0.59 28.76 -7.18
N ASN A 248 -1.54 28.59 -6.27
CA ASN A 248 -2.23 29.68 -5.59
C ASN A 248 -1.63 30.04 -4.22
N SER A 249 -0.62 29.30 -3.75
CA SER A 249 0.00 29.48 -2.43
C SER A 249 -1.02 29.43 -1.29
N ARG A 250 -1.89 28.41 -1.32
CA ARG A 250 -3.01 28.19 -0.39
C ARG A 250 -2.85 26.98 0.49
N VAL A 251 -1.82 26.17 0.26
CA VAL A 251 -1.49 24.99 1.04
C VAL A 251 -0.36 25.31 2.00
N ALA A 252 -0.61 25.13 3.29
CA ALA A 252 0.40 25.23 4.33
C ALA A 252 0.82 23.82 4.77
N VAL A 253 2.07 23.50 4.44
CA VAL A 253 2.78 22.26 4.77
C VAL A 253 4.18 22.58 5.33
N PRO A 254 4.86 21.64 5.99
CA PRO A 254 6.18 21.88 6.57
C PRO A 254 7.25 22.33 5.56
N ALA A 255 7.21 21.78 4.33
CA ALA A 255 8.09 22.18 3.24
C ALA A 255 7.34 22.20 1.90
N VAL A 256 7.79 23.07 1.00
CA VAL A 256 7.21 23.22 -0.34
C VAL A 256 7.70 22.08 -1.22
N GLY A 257 6.77 21.37 -1.86
CA GLY A 257 7.08 20.31 -2.82
C GLY A 257 6.99 20.79 -4.27
N ASN A 258 7.24 19.86 -5.18
CA ASN A 258 7.02 19.98 -6.60
C ASN A 258 5.81 19.13 -7.01
N VAL A 259 5.40 19.29 -8.27
CA VAL A 259 4.40 18.41 -8.87
C VAL A 259 5.02 17.01 -9.02
N LEU A 260 4.27 15.96 -8.69
CA LEU A 260 4.70 14.57 -8.91
C LEU A 260 4.98 14.32 -10.39
N ASP A 261 5.81 13.33 -10.73
CA ASP A 261 5.98 12.92 -12.13
C ASP A 261 4.69 12.28 -12.69
N ASP A 262 4.67 12.02 -14.00
CA ASP A 262 3.47 11.57 -14.71
C ASP A 262 3.10 10.10 -14.45
N ASN A 263 3.98 9.31 -13.82
CA ASN A 263 3.77 7.89 -13.50
C ASN A 263 3.53 7.64 -12.01
N THR A 264 3.63 8.67 -11.16
CA THR A 264 3.45 8.56 -9.71
C THR A 264 2.02 8.96 -9.31
N PRO A 265 1.11 8.00 -9.03
CA PRO A 265 -0.24 8.29 -8.62
C PRO A 265 -0.34 8.62 -7.14
N VAL A 266 -1.38 9.37 -6.80
CA VAL A 266 -1.90 9.45 -5.43
C VAL A 266 -3.01 8.40 -5.24
N ILE A 267 -2.91 7.59 -4.19
CA ILE A 267 -3.92 6.63 -3.72
C ILE A 267 -4.29 7.02 -2.30
N TRP A 268 -5.56 7.26 -1.99
CA TRP A 268 -5.95 7.76 -0.66
C TRP A 268 -7.23 7.11 -0.18
N GLY A 269 -7.44 7.08 1.13
CA GLY A 269 -8.65 6.49 1.68
C GLY A 269 -8.63 6.33 3.17
N GLY A 270 -9.40 5.35 3.66
CA GLY A 270 -9.61 5.13 5.09
C GLY A 270 -11.07 4.88 5.43
N ASP A 271 -11.38 5.06 6.70
CA ASP A 271 -12.76 5.13 7.18
C ASP A 271 -13.29 6.57 6.99
N LEU A 272 -14.11 6.73 5.96
CA LEU A 272 -14.69 8.02 5.60
C LEU A 272 -16.02 8.27 6.32
N ASN A 273 -16.46 7.34 7.17
CA ASN A 273 -17.63 7.45 8.04
C ASN A 273 -18.96 7.77 7.33
N GLN A 274 -19.05 7.50 6.03
CA GLN A 274 -20.28 7.76 5.27
C GLN A 274 -20.52 6.76 4.15
N THR A 275 -21.77 6.28 4.08
CA THR A 275 -22.29 5.47 2.96
C THR A 275 -22.34 6.29 1.66
N PRO A 276 -22.11 5.69 0.48
CA PRO A 276 -21.92 6.46 -0.74
C PRO A 276 -23.17 7.27 -1.09
N SER A 277 -22.97 8.54 -1.35
CA SER A 277 -23.96 9.45 -1.94
C SER A 277 -23.22 10.45 -2.83
N SER A 278 -23.94 11.28 -3.59
CA SER A 278 -23.30 12.36 -4.35
C SER A 278 -22.61 13.42 -3.49
N SER A 279 -22.79 13.38 -2.17
CA SER A 279 -22.21 14.30 -1.18
C SER A 279 -21.36 13.57 -0.14
N SER A 280 -21.02 12.29 -0.36
CA SER A 280 -20.14 11.56 0.54
C SER A 280 -18.67 11.88 0.25
N PRO A 281 -17.77 11.75 1.25
CA PRO A 281 -16.37 12.14 1.12
C PRO A 281 -15.63 11.46 -0.03
N ASN A 282 -15.85 10.16 -0.27
CA ASN A 282 -15.25 9.45 -1.40
C ASN A 282 -15.60 10.10 -2.74
N TRP A 283 -16.83 10.62 -2.89
CA TRP A 283 -17.26 11.27 -4.12
C TRP A 283 -16.67 12.70 -4.18
N ILE A 284 -16.79 13.48 -3.12
CA ILE A 284 -16.21 14.84 -3.09
C ILE A 284 -14.70 14.82 -3.37
N MET A 285 -13.96 13.88 -2.77
CA MET A 285 -12.52 13.77 -2.94
C MET A 285 -12.09 13.40 -4.36
N THR A 286 -12.95 12.76 -5.16
CA THR A 286 -12.56 12.33 -6.52
C THR A 286 -12.91 13.33 -7.62
N ARG A 287 -14.03 14.08 -7.49
CA ARG A 287 -14.38 15.13 -8.49
C ARG A 287 -13.97 16.55 -8.15
N ALA A 288 -13.62 16.84 -6.89
CA ALA A 288 -13.56 18.21 -6.41
C ALA A 288 -14.90 18.98 -6.55
N GLU A 289 -14.97 20.07 -7.32
CA GLU A 289 -16.15 20.94 -7.42
C GLU A 289 -17.21 20.35 -8.36
N PHE A 290 -16.81 19.96 -9.58
CA PHE A 290 -17.73 19.57 -10.63
C PHE A 290 -17.54 18.12 -11.10
N SER A 291 -18.63 17.36 -11.13
CA SER A 291 -18.60 16.02 -11.73
C SER A 291 -18.35 16.08 -13.24
N GLY A 292 -17.36 15.33 -13.70
CA GLY A 292 -16.90 15.35 -15.10
C GLY A 292 -16.32 16.71 -15.51
N GLY A 293 -15.83 17.47 -14.53
CA GLY A 293 -15.20 18.77 -14.71
C GLY A 293 -13.79 18.66 -15.28
N SER A 294 -13.05 19.75 -15.16
CA SER A 294 -11.61 19.80 -15.47
C SER A 294 -10.81 20.20 -14.23
N ASP A 295 -11.36 19.93 -13.06
CA ASP A 295 -10.89 20.29 -11.72
C ASP A 295 -10.84 19.04 -10.81
N GLY A 296 -11.05 17.85 -11.38
CA GLY A 296 -11.01 16.62 -10.64
C GLY A 296 -9.60 16.28 -10.16
N THR A 297 -9.53 15.40 -9.16
CA THR A 297 -8.25 15.07 -8.49
C THR A 297 -7.40 14.08 -9.27
N ASP A 298 -7.85 13.60 -10.43
CA ASP A 298 -7.01 12.79 -11.30
C ASP A 298 -5.87 13.62 -11.90
N ARG A 299 -4.77 12.97 -12.28
CA ARG A 299 -3.58 13.64 -12.80
C ARG A 299 -3.88 14.46 -14.06
N ASP A 300 -4.75 13.94 -14.93
CA ASP A 300 -5.18 14.61 -16.16
C ASP A 300 -6.32 15.64 -15.95
N ARG A 301 -6.66 15.89 -14.68
CA ARG A 301 -7.73 16.77 -14.18
C ARG A 301 -9.15 16.28 -14.43
N SER A 302 -9.32 15.02 -14.84
CA SER A 302 -10.61 14.35 -14.78
C SER A 302 -10.96 13.92 -13.34
N ASP A 303 -12.18 13.42 -13.14
CA ASP A 303 -12.58 12.87 -11.84
C ASP A 303 -11.79 11.57 -11.59
N SER A 304 -11.13 11.47 -10.44
CA SER A 304 -10.51 10.22 -9.99
C SER A 304 -11.55 9.12 -9.76
N SER A 305 -11.08 7.89 -9.57
CA SER A 305 -11.92 6.76 -9.21
C SER A 305 -11.92 6.49 -7.70
N PHE A 306 -12.99 5.83 -7.24
CA PHE A 306 -13.06 5.26 -5.90
C PHE A 306 -13.56 3.83 -5.93
N SER A 307 -13.16 3.08 -4.92
CA SER A 307 -13.42 1.66 -4.79
C SER A 307 -14.92 1.40 -4.68
N SER A 308 -15.36 0.29 -5.23
CA SER A 308 -16.66 -0.37 -5.11
C SER A 308 -16.48 -1.86 -4.76
N PRO A 309 -15.79 -2.20 -3.65
CA PRO A 309 -15.44 -3.57 -3.35
C PRO A 309 -16.69 -4.37 -2.96
N SER A 310 -16.67 -5.65 -3.29
CA SER A 310 -17.66 -6.62 -2.82
C SER A 310 -16.96 -7.90 -2.37
N HIS A 311 -17.60 -8.64 -1.48
CA HIS A 311 -17.11 -9.91 -1.01
C HIS A 311 -17.30 -10.95 -2.12
N PRO A 312 -16.23 -11.59 -2.64
CA PRO A 312 -16.26 -12.34 -3.90
C PRO A 312 -17.18 -13.56 -3.90
N ILE A 313 -17.58 -14.05 -2.73
CA ILE A 313 -18.42 -15.25 -2.58
C ILE A 313 -19.88 -14.91 -2.26
N SER A 314 -20.11 -13.86 -1.45
CA SER A 314 -21.45 -13.51 -0.97
C SER A 314 -22.06 -12.30 -1.70
N GLY A 315 -21.24 -11.50 -2.38
CA GLY A 315 -21.63 -10.23 -2.99
C GLY A 315 -21.88 -9.10 -1.99
N ASP A 316 -21.59 -9.31 -0.71
CA ASP A 316 -21.76 -8.31 0.36
C ASP A 316 -20.82 -7.12 0.13
N THR A 317 -21.32 -5.91 0.32
CA THR A 317 -20.56 -4.66 0.14
C THR A 317 -20.40 -3.87 1.44
N SER A 318 -20.91 -4.38 2.56
CA SER A 318 -20.81 -3.72 3.86
C SER A 318 -19.38 -3.80 4.38
N THR A 319 -18.82 -2.65 4.72
CA THR A 319 -17.48 -2.54 5.31
C THR A 319 -17.55 -2.31 6.81
N GLN A 320 -18.72 -1.96 7.37
CA GLN A 320 -18.95 -1.94 8.81
C GLN A 320 -20.26 -2.64 9.15
N GLY A 321 -20.21 -3.54 10.14
CA GLY A 321 -21.38 -4.27 10.59
C GLY A 321 -22.00 -5.11 9.46
N SER A 322 -23.28 -4.90 9.15
CA SER A 322 -24.01 -5.67 8.10
C SER A 322 -24.78 -4.81 7.10
N SER A 323 -24.58 -3.49 7.13
CA SER A 323 -25.39 -2.55 6.34
C SER A 323 -24.63 -1.32 5.87
N SER A 324 -23.56 -0.93 6.57
CA SER A 324 -22.85 0.31 6.30
C SER A 324 -21.65 0.06 5.41
N ARG A 325 -21.36 1.03 4.55
CA ARG A 325 -20.16 1.05 3.73
C ARG A 325 -19.44 2.36 4.00
N LEU A 326 -18.41 2.33 4.82
CA LEU A 326 -17.73 3.51 5.36
C LEU A 326 -16.27 3.60 4.89
N ASP A 327 -15.69 2.46 4.53
CA ASP A 327 -14.28 2.34 4.19
C ASP A 327 -14.10 2.36 2.67
N TYR A 328 -13.15 3.18 2.21
CA TYR A 328 -12.87 3.35 0.78
C TYR A 328 -11.39 3.56 0.53
N LEU A 329 -10.95 3.12 -0.64
CA LEU A 329 -9.80 3.66 -1.35
C LEU A 329 -10.28 4.46 -2.57
N CYS A 330 -9.56 5.52 -2.89
CA CYS A 330 -9.68 6.39 -4.05
C CYS A 330 -8.30 6.50 -4.71
N TRP A 331 -8.25 6.75 -6.01
CA TRP A 331 -6.98 6.78 -6.76
C TRP A 331 -7.13 7.53 -8.09
N GLN A 332 -5.98 7.99 -8.59
CA GLN A 332 -5.83 8.58 -9.92
C GLN A 332 -5.82 7.49 -10.99
N ASP A 333 -6.95 7.29 -11.67
CA ASP A 333 -7.17 6.19 -12.62
C ASP A 333 -6.60 6.44 -14.03
N SER A 334 -6.17 7.67 -14.33
CA SER A 334 -5.30 7.93 -15.49
C SER A 334 -3.94 7.24 -15.39
N ILE A 335 -3.48 6.90 -14.17
CA ILE A 335 -2.19 6.25 -13.92
C ILE A 335 -2.36 4.84 -13.33
N ALA A 336 -3.15 4.70 -12.26
CA ALA A 336 -3.31 3.44 -11.54
C ALA A 336 -4.61 2.71 -11.96
N GLN A 337 -4.47 1.59 -12.68
CA GLN A 337 -5.61 0.77 -13.06
C GLN A 337 -5.93 -0.26 -11.97
N VAL A 338 -7.20 -0.67 -11.87
CA VAL A 338 -7.60 -1.71 -10.92
C VAL A 338 -7.59 -3.07 -11.58
N ARG A 339 -6.78 -4.01 -11.07
CA ARG A 339 -6.96 -5.43 -11.39
C ARG A 339 -8.13 -6.00 -10.61
N ARG A 340 -8.18 -5.70 -9.32
CA ARG A 340 -9.14 -6.31 -8.41
C ARG A 340 -9.44 -5.41 -7.22
N GLN A 341 -10.64 -5.57 -6.69
CA GLN A 341 -11.05 -4.94 -5.46
C GLN A 341 -12.05 -5.82 -4.73
N PHE A 342 -11.91 -5.94 -3.41
CA PHE A 342 -12.75 -6.81 -2.60
C PHE A 342 -12.76 -6.39 -1.14
N ILE A 343 -13.73 -6.89 -0.40
CA ILE A 343 -13.67 -6.92 1.07
C ILE A 343 -13.36 -8.33 1.53
N PHE A 344 -12.63 -8.47 2.64
CA PHE A 344 -12.48 -9.75 3.30
C PHE A 344 -13.50 -9.90 4.44
N ARG A 345 -14.32 -10.95 4.37
CA ARG A 345 -15.29 -11.30 5.41
C ARG A 345 -15.32 -12.81 5.59
N SER A 346 -14.94 -13.31 6.75
CA SER A 346 -14.87 -14.75 7.00
C SER A 346 -16.23 -15.41 7.23
N SER A 347 -17.28 -14.60 7.38
CA SER A 347 -18.66 -15.01 7.67
C SER A 347 -19.64 -14.49 6.61
N GLY A 348 -20.83 -15.08 6.55
CA GLY A 348 -21.90 -14.68 5.63
C GLY A 348 -22.30 -15.80 4.68
N SER A 349 -23.18 -15.47 3.72
CA SER A 349 -23.73 -16.44 2.77
C SER A 349 -22.62 -17.17 2.02
N ASN A 350 -22.71 -18.50 2.03
CA ASN A 350 -21.78 -19.41 1.35
C ASN A 350 -20.33 -19.40 1.90
N MET A 351 -20.03 -18.71 3.00
CA MET A 351 -18.72 -18.86 3.65
C MET A 351 -18.64 -20.16 4.47
N ASN A 352 -17.46 -20.78 4.44
CA ASN A 352 -17.10 -21.93 5.26
C ASN A 352 -15.57 -21.97 5.42
N VAL A 353 -15.06 -22.85 6.29
CA VAL A 353 -13.62 -22.88 6.63
C VAL A 353 -12.71 -23.11 5.42
N SER A 354 -13.13 -23.87 4.40
CA SER A 354 -12.27 -24.11 3.21
C SER A 354 -12.15 -22.90 2.29
N ARG A 355 -12.94 -21.85 2.52
CA ARG A 355 -12.91 -20.58 1.77
C ARG A 355 -12.15 -19.48 2.49
N ILE A 356 -11.67 -19.78 3.70
CA ILE A 356 -10.85 -18.87 4.50
C ILE A 356 -9.39 -19.18 4.19
N PRO A 357 -8.57 -18.17 3.86
CA PRO A 357 -7.16 -18.37 3.59
C PRO A 357 -6.40 -18.79 4.86
N TYR A 358 -5.30 -19.51 4.68
CA TYR A 358 -4.32 -19.71 5.74
C TYR A 358 -3.54 -18.39 5.98
N PRO A 359 -3.23 -18.01 7.23
CA PRO A 359 -3.50 -18.71 8.50
C PRO A 359 -4.87 -18.45 9.14
N ALA A 360 -5.70 -17.55 8.60
CA ALA A 360 -7.01 -17.22 9.18
C ALA A 360 -7.93 -18.45 9.35
N SER A 361 -7.84 -19.44 8.47
CA SER A 361 -8.59 -20.71 8.56
C SER A 361 -8.26 -21.55 9.78
N THR A 362 -7.13 -21.28 10.43
CA THR A 362 -6.67 -21.99 11.64
C THR A 362 -6.95 -21.22 12.93
N TYR A 363 -7.70 -20.11 12.85
CA TYR A 363 -8.03 -19.29 14.01
C TYR A 363 -8.77 -20.10 15.09
N PRO A 364 -8.40 -19.96 16.38
CA PRO A 364 -8.94 -20.82 17.44
C PRO A 364 -10.46 -20.75 17.58
N THR A 365 -11.07 -21.86 18.00
CA THR A 365 -12.51 -22.01 18.32
C THR A 365 -13.45 -21.92 17.10
N ASN A 366 -13.39 -20.85 16.31
CA ASN A 366 -14.29 -20.63 15.18
C ASN A 366 -13.65 -19.72 14.11
N PRO A 367 -12.99 -20.29 13.09
CA PRO A 367 -12.42 -19.51 11.99
C PRO A 367 -13.43 -18.66 11.23
N ILE A 368 -14.70 -19.09 11.14
CA ILE A 368 -15.73 -18.35 10.40
C ILE A 368 -16.03 -16.99 11.07
N SER A 369 -15.84 -16.85 12.38
CA SER A 369 -16.07 -15.58 13.07
C SER A 369 -14.89 -14.61 13.03
N ILE A 370 -13.70 -15.01 12.54
CA ILE A 370 -12.46 -14.24 12.71
C ILE A 370 -12.59 -12.77 12.27
N SER A 371 -13.19 -12.50 11.10
CA SER A 371 -13.32 -11.13 10.61
C SER A 371 -14.32 -10.27 11.40
N SER A 372 -15.20 -10.88 12.19
CA SER A 372 -16.15 -10.16 13.05
C SER A 372 -15.65 -10.03 14.49
N ILE A 373 -14.64 -10.81 14.86
CA ILE A 373 -13.95 -10.68 16.15
C ILE A 373 -12.78 -9.71 16.03
N ALA A 374 -12.08 -9.71 14.89
CA ALA A 374 -10.94 -8.83 14.64
C ALA A 374 -11.31 -7.35 14.66
N SER A 375 -12.47 -6.98 14.11
CA SER A 375 -12.97 -5.62 14.05
C SER A 375 -14.44 -5.65 13.61
N ASP A 376 -15.23 -4.64 13.97
CA ASP A 376 -16.57 -4.40 13.42
C ASP A 376 -16.54 -3.82 12.00
N HIS A 377 -15.37 -3.35 11.53
CA HIS A 377 -15.05 -3.04 10.15
C HIS A 377 -14.45 -4.23 9.38
N ARG A 378 -14.52 -4.18 8.06
CA ARG A 378 -13.95 -5.17 7.13
C ARG A 378 -12.90 -4.48 6.28
N PRO A 379 -11.74 -5.11 6.08
CA PRO A 379 -10.71 -4.51 5.27
C PRO A 379 -11.21 -4.37 3.83
N VAL A 380 -10.89 -3.24 3.23
CA VAL A 380 -11.09 -2.96 1.81
C VAL A 380 -9.73 -3.07 1.14
N ILE A 381 -9.66 -3.91 0.10
CA ILE A 381 -8.43 -4.24 -0.61
C ILE A 381 -8.62 -3.87 -2.08
N VAL A 382 -7.60 -3.21 -2.66
CA VAL A 382 -7.50 -2.97 -4.09
C VAL A 382 -6.12 -3.38 -4.57
N ASP A 383 -6.08 -4.21 -5.63
CA ASP A 383 -4.88 -4.61 -6.35
C ASP A 383 -4.74 -3.71 -7.58
N PHE A 384 -3.71 -2.87 -7.59
CA PHE A 384 -3.45 -1.90 -8.65
C PHE A 384 -2.43 -2.41 -9.66
N ILE A 385 -2.71 -2.15 -10.93
CA ILE A 385 -1.77 -2.25 -12.03
C ILE A 385 -1.18 -0.85 -12.22
N LEU A 386 0.09 -0.71 -11.87
CA LEU A 386 0.83 0.53 -12.03
C LEU A 386 1.67 0.50 -13.33
N PRO A 387 2.05 1.67 -13.87
CA PRO A 387 2.94 1.76 -15.02
C PRO A 387 4.20 0.89 -14.83
N GLU A 388 4.47 0.04 -15.81
CA GLU A 388 5.70 -0.74 -15.87
C GLU A 388 6.88 0.18 -16.07
N ALA A 389 7.98 -0.09 -15.36
CA ALA A 389 9.27 0.51 -15.64
C ALA A 389 9.48 0.52 -17.14
N ALA A 390 9.89 1.66 -17.68
CA ALA A 390 10.30 1.69 -19.07
C ALA A 390 11.31 0.56 -19.24
N SER A 391 11.03 -0.39 -20.15
CA SER A 391 12.00 -1.44 -20.46
C SER A 391 13.30 -0.72 -20.73
N ASP A 392 14.30 -0.91 -19.88
CA ASP A 392 15.59 -0.27 -20.08
C ASP A 392 15.96 -0.57 -21.54
N PRO A 393 16.06 0.43 -22.42
CA PRO A 393 16.49 0.17 -23.79
C PRO A 393 17.92 -0.38 -23.82
N CYS A 394 18.60 -0.32 -22.67
CA CYS A 394 20.00 -0.61 -22.43
C CYS A 394 20.19 -1.58 -21.24
N PRO A 395 19.48 -2.72 -21.14
CA PRO A 395 19.55 -3.60 -19.96
C PRO A 395 20.95 -4.19 -19.72
N SER A 396 21.83 -4.02 -20.71
CA SER A 396 23.27 -4.20 -20.60
C SER A 396 23.93 -3.12 -21.46
N PRO A 397 24.92 -2.36 -20.95
CA PRO A 397 25.59 -1.35 -21.75
C PRO A 397 26.33 -2.04 -22.90
N PRO A 398 26.04 -1.68 -24.17
CA PRO A 398 26.77 -2.17 -25.32
C PRO A 398 28.16 -1.52 -25.45
N ASP A 399 28.60 -0.66 -24.52
CA ASP A 399 29.98 -0.20 -24.38
C ASP A 399 30.82 -1.26 -23.65
N PHE A 400 31.41 -2.17 -24.41
CA PHE A 400 32.16 -3.31 -23.85
C PHE A 400 33.62 -2.96 -23.52
N VAL A 401 34.07 -1.75 -23.87
CA VAL A 401 35.42 -1.27 -23.54
C VAL A 401 35.44 -0.15 -22.50
N ASP A 402 34.27 0.22 -21.97
CA ASP A 402 34.02 1.23 -20.93
C ASP A 402 34.64 2.60 -21.28
N ASP A 403 34.56 3.04 -22.54
CA ASP A 403 35.14 4.30 -23.00
C ASP A 403 34.11 5.40 -23.37
N ASN A 404 32.83 5.09 -23.13
CA ASN A 404 31.65 5.90 -23.34
C ASN A 404 31.46 6.31 -24.83
N GLN A 405 31.98 5.50 -25.76
CA GLN A 405 31.76 5.62 -27.20
C GLN A 405 31.35 4.28 -27.81
N LEU A 406 30.14 4.23 -28.36
CA LEU A 406 29.71 3.05 -29.11
C LEU A 406 30.33 3.01 -30.51
N ASP A 407 31.30 2.13 -30.70
CA ASP A 407 31.95 1.94 -31.98
C ASP A 407 32.31 0.47 -32.27
N PHE A 408 33.22 0.26 -33.21
CA PHE A 408 33.64 -1.06 -33.63
C PHE A 408 34.36 -1.85 -32.51
N PHE A 409 35.02 -1.15 -31.57
CA PHE A 409 35.77 -1.78 -30.49
C PHE A 409 34.85 -2.50 -29.52
N ASP A 410 33.65 -1.99 -29.26
CA ASP A 410 32.64 -2.67 -28.45
C ASP A 410 32.14 -3.95 -29.11
N VAL A 411 31.81 -3.87 -30.40
CA VAL A 411 31.37 -5.03 -31.17
C VAL A 411 32.46 -6.10 -31.16
N SER A 412 33.73 -5.70 -31.31
CA SER A 412 34.86 -6.63 -31.25
C SER A 412 35.06 -7.23 -29.86
N ALA A 413 34.85 -6.44 -28.81
CA ALA A 413 34.96 -6.88 -27.42
C ALA A 413 33.83 -7.85 -27.05
N PHE A 414 32.57 -7.53 -27.38
CA PHE A 414 31.41 -8.40 -27.24
C PHE A 414 31.62 -9.74 -27.98
N LEU A 415 32.00 -9.72 -29.26
CA LEU A 415 32.23 -10.96 -30.01
C LEU A 415 33.34 -11.84 -29.41
N THR A 416 34.35 -11.20 -28.81
CA THR A 416 35.42 -11.91 -28.08
C THR A 416 34.87 -12.54 -26.80
N ALA A 417 34.12 -11.79 -26.00
CA ALA A 417 33.46 -12.28 -24.79
C ALA A 417 32.48 -13.43 -25.09
N PHE A 418 31.63 -13.26 -26.12
CA PHE A 418 30.65 -14.24 -26.57
C PHE A 418 31.32 -15.55 -27.04
N THR A 419 32.40 -15.47 -27.82
CA THR A 419 33.15 -16.66 -28.29
C THR A 419 33.83 -17.40 -27.13
N ASN A 420 34.20 -16.67 -26.07
CA ASN A 420 34.80 -17.24 -24.87
C ASN A 420 33.75 -17.70 -23.83
N SER A 421 32.45 -17.50 -24.10
CA SER A 421 31.37 -17.72 -23.12
C SER A 421 31.63 -17.00 -21.80
N ASP A 422 32.16 -15.77 -21.88
CA ASP A 422 32.33 -14.89 -20.74
C ASP A 422 30.97 -14.38 -20.30
N SER A 423 30.67 -14.39 -19.00
CA SER A 423 29.36 -13.99 -18.45
C SER A 423 28.96 -12.56 -18.82
N SER A 424 29.89 -11.69 -19.20
CA SER A 424 29.58 -10.36 -19.73
C SER A 424 28.84 -10.39 -21.07
N ALA A 425 28.91 -11.48 -21.83
CA ALA A 425 28.22 -11.65 -23.11
C ALA A 425 26.87 -12.36 -23.02
N ASP A 426 26.41 -12.70 -21.81
CA ASP A 426 25.07 -13.23 -21.52
C ASP A 426 24.14 -12.04 -21.27
N ILE A 427 23.67 -11.42 -22.36
CA ILE A 427 22.96 -10.13 -22.36
C ILE A 427 21.56 -10.30 -21.75
N ASN A 428 20.95 -11.48 -21.88
CA ASN A 428 19.63 -11.74 -21.30
C ASN A 428 19.68 -12.43 -19.92
N GLY A 429 20.87 -12.80 -19.44
CA GLY A 429 21.11 -13.37 -18.12
C GLY A 429 20.59 -14.80 -17.94
N ASP A 430 20.38 -15.54 -19.03
CA ASP A 430 19.76 -16.88 -18.99
C ASP A 430 20.77 -18.03 -18.81
N GLY A 431 22.08 -17.71 -18.82
CA GLY A 431 23.18 -18.66 -18.68
C GLY A 431 23.55 -19.40 -19.97
N SER A 432 22.88 -19.09 -21.09
CA SER A 432 23.20 -19.56 -22.43
C SER A 432 23.87 -18.45 -23.22
N PHE A 433 24.69 -18.81 -24.22
CA PHE A 433 25.33 -17.86 -25.12
C PHE A 433 24.87 -18.17 -26.54
N ASP A 434 23.79 -17.53 -26.96
CA ASP A 434 23.12 -17.85 -28.21
C ASP A 434 22.69 -16.62 -29.03
N PHE A 435 21.76 -16.82 -29.96
CA PHE A 435 21.30 -15.75 -30.83
C PHE A 435 20.60 -14.61 -30.07
N PHE A 436 19.97 -14.90 -28.94
CA PHE A 436 19.24 -13.91 -28.15
C PHE A 436 20.18 -12.89 -27.51
N ASP A 437 21.39 -13.28 -27.11
CA ASP A 437 22.40 -12.34 -26.61
C ASP A 437 22.89 -11.40 -27.68
N VAL A 438 23.20 -11.95 -28.87
CA VAL A 438 23.61 -11.15 -30.03
C VAL A 438 22.50 -10.17 -30.43
N SER A 439 21.25 -10.62 -30.41
CA SER A 439 20.10 -9.76 -30.68
C SER A 439 19.94 -8.67 -29.61
N GLY A 440 20.15 -9.00 -28.33
CA GLY A 440 20.13 -8.04 -27.22
C GLY A 440 21.22 -6.98 -27.35
N PHE A 441 22.46 -7.40 -27.58
CA PHE A 441 23.59 -6.50 -27.80
C PHE A 441 23.34 -5.56 -28.98
N LEU A 442 22.87 -6.07 -30.12
CA LEU A 442 22.60 -5.23 -31.30
C LEU A 442 21.45 -4.24 -31.07
N ALA A 443 20.42 -4.64 -30.32
CA ALA A 443 19.32 -3.75 -29.96
C ALA A 443 19.85 -2.58 -29.12
N ALA A 444 20.59 -2.87 -28.04
CA ALA A 444 21.17 -1.85 -27.17
C ALA A 444 22.18 -0.96 -27.92
N PHE A 445 23.08 -1.55 -28.72
CA PHE A 445 24.07 -0.82 -29.53
C PHE A 445 23.39 0.15 -30.52
N SER A 446 22.29 -0.29 -31.15
CA SER A 446 21.52 0.55 -32.08
C SER A 446 20.69 1.64 -31.40
N ALA A 447 20.33 1.44 -30.12
CA ALA A 447 19.62 2.42 -29.31
C ALA A 447 20.54 3.56 -28.82
N GLY A 448 21.86 3.42 -28.97
CA GLY A 448 22.81 4.48 -28.63
C GLY A 448 23.11 4.55 -27.13
N CYS A 449 23.02 3.43 -26.44
CA CYS A 449 23.29 3.27 -25.01
C CYS A 449 24.80 3.15 -24.74
N PRO A 450 25.57 4.18 -24.36
CA PRO A 450 26.92 3.95 -23.88
C PRO A 450 26.92 3.23 -22.52
#